data_AF-A0AAU3NUQ8-F1
#
_entry.id   AF-A0AAU3NUQ8-F1
#
_cell.length_a   1.000
_cell.length_b   1.000
_cell.length_c   1.000
_cell.angle_alpha   90.00
_cell.angle_beta   90.00
_cell.angle_gamma   90.00
#
_symmetry.space_group_name_H-M   'P 1'
#
loop_
_entity.id
_entity.type
_entity.pdbx_description
1 polymer ?
#
loop_
_entity_poly.entity_id
_entity_poly.type
_entity_poly.pdbx_seq_one_letter_code
_entity_poly.pdbx_strand_id
1 'polypeptide(L)' 'MRPPAADWLIELGIGSGHRAPVYVHVGGCHMAKNRTKSITEEQARRALWDQVPACTHCKPDAELGVLE' A
#
# COMPACT_ATOMS: atom_id res chain seq x y z
N MET A 1 -7.67 22.41 -7.58
CA MET A 1 -8.05 21.05 -7.13
C MET A 1 -6.86 20.46 -6.40
N ARG A 2 -6.97 20.26 -5.08
CA ARG A 2 -5.94 19.52 -4.33
C ARG A 2 -6.15 18.05 -4.66
N PRO A 3 -5.12 17.28 -5.08
CA PRO A 3 -5.29 15.84 -5.23
C PRO A 3 -5.85 15.30 -3.89
N PRO A 4 -6.83 14.38 -3.92
CA PRO A 4 -7.33 13.77 -2.70
C PRO A 4 -6.14 13.25 -1.89
N ALA A 5 -6.20 13.39 -0.57
CA ALA A 5 -5.19 12.82 0.30
C ALA A 5 -4.96 11.36 -0.15
N ALA A 6 -3.70 10.95 -0.28
CA ALA A 6 -3.41 9.63 -0.81
C ALA A 6 -4.04 8.57 0.09
N ASP A 7 -5.09 7.94 -0.41
CA ASP A 7 -5.87 6.91 0.28
C ASP A 7 -5.11 5.58 0.41
N TRP A 8 -3.85 5.53 -0.05
CA TRP A 8 -3.07 4.32 -0.09
C TRP A 8 -1.61 4.59 0.25
N LEU A 9 -1.02 3.68 1.02
CA LEU A 9 0.35 3.72 1.50
C LEU A 9 1.03 2.38 1.20
N ILE A 10 2.28 2.41 0.73
CA ILE A 10 3.06 1.20 0.50
C ILE A 10 4.31 1.21 1.37
N GLU A 11 4.46 0.21 2.21
CA GLU A 11 5.66 0.00 3.02
C GLU A 11 6.75 -0.62 2.16
N LEU A 12 7.95 -0.04 2.22
CA LEU A 12 9.11 -0.49 1.48
C LEU A 12 10.08 -1.25 2.38
N GLY A 13 10.55 -2.40 1.90
CA GLY A 13 11.48 -3.27 2.61
C GLY A 13 12.87 -2.64 2.82
N ILE A 14 13.61 -3.25 3.73
CA ILE A 14 14.96 -2.82 4.14
C ILE A 14 16.10 -3.41 3.28
N GLY A 15 15.77 -4.09 2.17
CA GLY A 15 16.74 -4.79 1.32
C GLY A 15 17.69 -3.86 0.55
N SER A 16 18.99 -4.20 0.57
CA SER A 16 20.04 -3.50 -0.16
C SER A 16 19.91 -3.74 -1.67
N GLY A 17 19.38 -2.74 -2.39
CA GLY A 17 19.42 -2.71 -3.86
C GLY A 17 18.10 -2.24 -4.46
N HIS A 18 17.00 -2.86 -4.09
CA HIS A 18 15.68 -2.49 -4.58
C HIS A 18 14.74 -2.45 -3.38
N ARG A 19 14.21 -1.25 -3.07
CA ARG A 19 13.18 -1.04 -2.05
C ARG A 19 11.91 -1.76 -2.52
N ALA A 20 11.89 -3.08 -2.43
CA ALA A 20 10.74 -3.87 -2.83
C ALA A 20 9.58 -3.52 -1.91
N PRO A 21 8.38 -3.30 -2.47
CA PRO A 21 7.19 -3.12 -1.67
C PRO A 21 6.93 -4.37 -0.84
N VAL A 22 6.82 -4.21 0.47
CA VAL A 22 6.59 -5.31 1.42
C VAL A 22 5.16 -5.37 1.88
N TYR A 23 4.46 -4.23 2.01
CA TYR A 23 3.05 -4.21 2.41
C TYR A 23 2.28 -3.05 1.77
N VAL A 24 1.02 -3.30 1.38
CA VAL A 24 0.06 -2.24 1.00
C VAL A 24 -0.83 -1.92 2.20
N HIS A 25 -1.13 -0.64 2.40
CA HIS A 25 -1.96 -0.11 3.49
C HIS A 25 -2.94 0.94 2.93
N VAL A 26 -4.03 1.19 3.65
CA VAL A 26 -4.91 2.35 3.38
C VAL A 26 -4.31 3.65 3.93
N GLY A 27 -4.78 4.79 3.44
CA GLY A 27 -4.34 6.13 3.80
C GLY A 27 -4.63 6.41 5.26
N GLY A 28 -3.60 6.77 6.02
CA GLY A 28 -3.73 7.00 7.46
C GLY A 28 -3.64 5.74 8.34
N CYS A 29 -3.24 4.59 7.78
CA CYS A 29 -3.00 3.37 8.56
C CYS A 29 -1.88 3.61 9.59
N HIS A 30 -2.20 3.59 10.89
CA HIS A 30 -1.23 3.80 11.98
C HIS A 30 -0.17 2.71 12.09
N MET A 31 -0.41 1.55 11.47
CA MET A 31 0.55 0.44 11.39
C MET A 31 1.64 0.68 10.35
N ALA A 32 1.41 1.60 9.42
CA ALA A 32 2.36 1.97 8.38
C ALA A 32 3.56 2.68 9.05
N LYS A 33 4.74 2.05 9.06
CA LYS A 33 5.93 2.58 9.75
C LYS A 33 6.67 3.63 8.91
N ASN A 34 7.79 4.13 9.43
CA ASN A 34 8.64 5.18 8.86
C ASN A 34 9.11 5.01 7.39
N ARG A 35 8.80 3.90 6.71
CA ARG A 35 9.23 3.63 5.32
C ARG A 35 8.05 3.43 4.38
N THR A 36 6.96 4.16 4.62
CA THR A 36 5.78 4.11 3.78
C THR A 36 5.77 5.24 2.77
N LYS A 37 5.36 4.93 1.54
CA LYS A 37 5.18 5.90 0.47
C LYS A 37 3.69 6.03 0.17
N SER A 38 3.19 7.26 0.13
CA SER A 38 1.85 7.57 -0.38
C SER A 38 1.77 7.27 -1.87
N ILE A 39 0.81 6.44 -2.25
CA ILE A 39 0.58 6.00 -3.62
C ILE A 39 -0.90 6.20 -3.99
N THR A 40 -1.20 6.13 -5.29
CA THR A 40 -2.59 6.17 -5.77
C THR A 40 -3.26 4.80 -5.66
N GLU A 41 -4.59 4.78 -5.78
CA GLU A 41 -5.39 3.55 -5.84
C GLU A 41 -4.90 2.58 -6.92
N GLU A 42 -4.65 3.09 -8.13
CA GLU A 42 -4.11 2.29 -9.24
C GLU A 42 -2.76 1.66 -8.89
N GLN A 43 -1.88 2.39 -8.18
CA GLN A 43 -0.60 1.86 -7.75
C GLN A 43 -0.77 0.80 -6.65
N ALA A 44 -1.74 0.97 -5.75
CA ALA A 44 -2.04 0.00 -4.69
C ALA A 44 -2.55 -1.29 -5.31
N ARG A 45 -3.51 -1.18 -6.25
CA ARG A 45 -3.99 -2.30 -7.04
C ARG A 45 -2.87 -2.98 -7.80
N ARG A 46 -1.97 -2.23 -8.44
CA ARG A 46 -0.81 -2.81 -9.14
C ARG A 46 0.15 -3.52 -8.20
N ALA A 47 0.36 -3.02 -6.98
CA ALA A 47 1.17 -3.69 -5.97
C ALA A 47 0.52 -5.00 -5.51
N LEU A 48 -0.80 -5.03 -5.28
CA LEU A 48 -1.52 -6.26 -4.98
C LEU A 48 -1.39 -7.29 -6.12
N TRP A 49 -1.47 -6.82 -7.38
CA TRP A 49 -1.21 -7.64 -8.57
C TRP A 49 0.22 -8.19 -8.62
N ASP A 50 1.21 -7.42 -8.16
CA ASP A 50 2.61 -7.81 -8.05
C ASP A 50 2.87 -8.78 -6.88
N GLN A 51 1.81 -9.34 -6.28
CA GLN A 51 1.86 -10.24 -5.11
C GLN A 51 2.40 -9.58 -3.84
N VAL A 52 2.32 -8.25 -3.73
CA VAL A 52 2.62 -7.54 -2.48
C VAL A 52 1.51 -7.84 -1.48
N PRO A 53 1.83 -8.31 -0.27
CA PRO A 53 0.81 -8.62 0.71
C PRO A 53 0.10 -7.35 1.20
N ALA A 54 -1.21 -7.48 1.35
CA ALA A 54 -2.04 -6.46 1.96
C ALA A 54 -1.86 -6.46 3.48
N CYS A 55 -1.91 -5.28 4.11
CA CYS A 55 -1.94 -5.17 5.56
C CYS A 55 -3.24 -5.79 6.09
N THR A 56 -3.16 -6.90 6.82
CA THR A 56 -4.33 -7.63 7.35
C THR A 56 -5.21 -6.80 8.29
N HIS A 57 -4.66 -5.73 8.88
CA HIS A 57 -5.43 -4.80 9.72
C HIS A 57 -6.24 -3.80 8.90
N CYS A 58 -5.63 -3.27 7.84
CA CYS A 58 -6.19 -2.23 7.00
C CYS A 58 -6.98 -2.82 5.82
N LYS A 59 -6.81 -4.12 5.52
CA LYS A 59 -7.43 -4.90 4.43
C LYS A 59 -7.66 -4.10 3.15
N PRO A 60 -6.59 -3.51 2.58
CA PRO A 60 -6.71 -2.73 1.36
C PRO A 60 -7.28 -3.55 0.20
N ASP A 61 -7.01 -4.86 0.17
CA ASP A 61 -7.57 -5.81 -0.79
C ASP A 61 -9.10 -5.90 -0.75
N ALA A 62 -9.70 -5.84 0.44
CA ALA A 62 -11.14 -5.88 0.64
C ALA A 62 -11.78 -4.53 0.26
N GLU A 63 -11.15 -3.42 0.64
CA GLU A 63 -11.61 -2.06 0.29
C GLU A 63 -11.54 -1.82 -1.23
N LEU A 64 -10.50 -2.34 -1.90
CA LEU A 64 -10.35 -2.29 -3.35
C LEU A 64 -11.20 -3.35 -4.08
N GLY A 65 -11.81 -4.30 -3.36
CA GLY A 65 -12.56 -5.42 -3.96
C GLY A 65 -11.72 -6.34 -4.84
N VAL A 66 -10.45 -6.57 -4.49
CA VAL A 66 -9.51 -7.40 -5.28
C VAL A 66 -9.62 -8.89 -4.96
N LEU A 67 -10.18 -9.24 -3.80
CA LEU A 67 -10.48 -10.63 -3.42
C LEU A 67 -11.99 -10.87 -3.64
N GLU A 68 -12.32 -11.69 -4.63
CA GLU A 68 -13.63 -12.36 -4.74
C GLU A 68 -13.71 -13.58 -3.81
#